data_AF-A0A0B8PCW9-F1
#
_entry.id   AF-A0A0B8PCW9-F1
#
_cell.length_a   1.000
_cell.length_b   1.000
_cell.length_c   1.000
_cell.angle_alpha   90.00
_cell.angle_beta   90.00
_cell.angle_gamma   90.00
#
_symmetry.space_group_name_H-M   'P 1'
#
loop_
_entity.id
_entity.type
_entity.pdbx_description
1 polymer ?
#
loop_
_entity_poly.entity_id
_entity_poly.type
_entity_poly.pdbx_seq_one_letter_code
_entity_poly.pdbx_strand_id
1 'polypeptide(L)'
;MGLAISIPLMTASAVASDTPNLDKINERGTIRVGMSTFVPWAMRNKQGELVGFEIDVAKRLAEDSGWKVEFVPTAWDGIIPAF
;
A
#
# COMPACT_ATOMS: atom_id res chain seq x y z
N MET A 1 -41.89 -28.97 -31.41
CA MET A 1 -41.33 -27.64 -31.71
C MET A 1 -40.92 -27.01 -30.39
N GLY A 2 -39.65 -27.09 -30.02
CA GLY A 2 -39.14 -26.56 -28.76
C GLY A 2 -37.66 -26.25 -28.93
N LEU A 3 -37.35 -25.02 -29.32
CA LEU A 3 -36.00 -24.57 -29.58
C LEU A 3 -35.35 -24.20 -28.24
N ALA A 4 -34.45 -25.04 -27.73
CA ALA A 4 -33.64 -24.72 -26.57
C ALA A 4 -32.54 -23.74 -26.99
N ILE A 5 -32.62 -22.50 -26.48
CA ILE A 5 -31.60 -21.47 -26.69
C ILE A 5 -30.54 -21.65 -25.60
N SER A 6 -29.40 -22.22 -25.96
CA SER A 6 -28.21 -22.29 -25.14
C SER A 6 -27.48 -20.94 -25.17
N ILE A 7 -27.48 -20.22 -24.05
CA ILE A 7 -26.68 -19.00 -23.88
C ILE A 7 -25.22 -19.42 -23.65
N PRO A 8 -24.25 -19.00 -24.49
CA PRO A 8 -22.85 -19.28 -24.23
C PRO A 8 -22.37 -18.46 -23.03
N LEU A 9 -21.87 -19.15 -22.00
CA LEU A 9 -21.17 -18.53 -20.89
C LEU A 9 -19.84 -17.98 -21.41
N MET A 10 -19.79 -16.66 -21.66
CA MET A 10 -18.53 -15.97 -21.96
C MET A 10 -17.61 -16.09 -20.75
N THR A 11 -16.60 -16.95 -20.83
CA THR A 11 -15.48 -16.95 -19.88
C THR A 11 -14.65 -15.70 -20.14
N ALA A 12 -14.85 -14.66 -19.34
CA ALA A 12 -13.95 -13.52 -19.33
C ALA A 12 -12.56 -14.01 -18.87
N SER A 13 -11.60 -14.07 -19.79
CA SER A 13 -10.19 -14.23 -19.41
C SER A 13 -9.80 -13.02 -18.57
N ALA A 14 -9.60 -13.23 -17.27
CA ALA A 14 -8.99 -12.23 -16.41
C ALA A 14 -7.56 -12.00 -16.92
N VAL A 15 -7.30 -10.81 -17.45
CA VAL A 15 -5.94 -10.37 -17.78
C VAL A 15 -5.22 -10.19 -16.44
N ALA A 16 -4.32 -11.11 -16.10
CA ALA A 16 -3.47 -10.96 -14.92
C ALA A 16 -2.64 -9.68 -15.10
N SER A 17 -2.85 -8.72 -14.20
CA SER A 17 -2.06 -7.49 -14.18
C SER A 17 -0.73 -7.80 -13.51
N ASP A 18 0.38 -7.55 -14.22
CA ASP A 18 1.72 -7.77 -13.68
C ASP A 18 2.03 -6.68 -12.65
N THR A 19 2.16 -7.06 -11.37
CA THR A 19 2.36 -6.12 -10.25
C THR A 19 3.62 -6.45 -9.46
N PRO A 20 4.81 -6.41 -10.10
CA PRO A 20 6.04 -6.97 -9.54
C PRO A 20 6.46 -6.34 -8.20
N ASN A 21 5.99 -5.13 -7.88
CA ASN A 21 6.25 -4.49 -6.58
C ASN A 21 5.30 -4.97 -5.48
N LEU A 22 4.03 -5.22 -5.83
CA LEU A 22 3.04 -5.77 -4.89
C LEU A 22 3.37 -7.23 -4.58
N ASP A 23 3.80 -8.00 -5.57
CA ASP A 23 4.23 -9.39 -5.37
C ASP A 23 5.39 -9.46 -4.39
N LYS A 24 6.40 -8.59 -4.56
CA LYS A 24 7.50 -8.44 -3.60
C LYS A 24 7.05 -7.99 -2.21
N ILE A 25 5.98 -7.20 -2.09
CA ILE A 25 5.44 -6.79 -0.78
C ILE A 25 4.76 -8.00 -0.12
N ASN A 26 3.96 -8.75 -0.89
CA ASN A 26 3.25 -9.93 -0.43
C ASN A 26 4.23 -11.02 0.02
N GLU A 27 5.29 -11.28 -0.77
CA GLU A 27 6.33 -12.26 -0.44
C GLU A 27 7.04 -11.93 0.88
N ARG A 28 7.38 -10.65 1.12
CA ARG A 28 8.07 -10.22 2.35
C ARG A 28 7.14 -9.88 3.51
N GLY A 29 5.83 -9.79 3.27
CA GLY A 29 4.80 -9.40 4.23
C GLY A 29 4.98 -8.03 4.88
N THR A 30 5.74 -7.11 4.28
CA THR A 30 6.09 -5.81 4.88
C THR A 30 6.11 -4.69 3.84
N ILE A 31 5.36 -3.61 4.06
CA ILE A 31 5.46 -2.38 3.28
C ILE A 31 6.42 -1.40 3.96
N ARG A 32 7.31 -0.80 3.17
CA ARG A 32 8.28 0.21 3.63
C ARG A 32 7.77 1.58 3.22
N VAL A 33 7.64 2.49 4.17
CA VAL A 33 7.04 3.82 3.97
C VAL A 33 8.08 4.88 4.27
N GLY A 34 8.58 5.52 3.21
CA GLY A 34 9.46 6.69 3.33
C GLY A 34 8.67 7.89 3.85
N MET A 35 9.15 8.53 4.90
CA MET A 35 8.46 9.69 5.50
C MET A 35 9.44 10.64 6.18
N SER A 36 9.03 11.89 6.38
CA SER A 36 9.76 12.85 7.20
C SER A 36 8.81 13.44 8.24
N THR A 37 9.36 13.92 9.35
CA THR A 37 8.53 14.53 10.38
C THR A 37 7.98 15.88 9.90
N PHE A 38 6.67 16.01 9.88
CA PHE A 38 5.95 17.22 9.51
C PHE A 38 4.76 17.42 10.44
N VAL A 39 4.87 18.36 11.38
CA VAL A 39 3.84 18.58 12.42
C VAL A 39 2.62 19.29 11.81
N PRO A 40 1.37 18.88 12.11
CA PRO A 40 0.95 17.80 13.01
C PRO A 40 0.67 16.45 12.33
N TRP A 41 1.08 16.28 11.07
CA TRP A 41 0.71 15.18 10.18
C TRP A 41 1.50 13.89 10.42
N ALA A 42 2.79 14.02 10.72
CA ALA A 42 3.66 12.92 11.12
C ALA A 42 4.74 13.42 12.08
N MET A 43 4.74 12.93 13.31
CA MET A 43 5.59 13.44 14.39
C MET A 43 5.93 12.36 15.40
N ARG A 44 6.83 12.65 16.34
CA ARG A 44 7.10 11.79 17.49
C ARG A 44 6.35 12.27 18.72
N ASN A 45 5.68 11.37 19.42
CA ASN A 45 5.09 11.66 20.73
C ASN A 45 6.18 11.75 21.82
N LYS A 46 5.78 11.97 23.07
CA LYS A 46 6.70 12.08 24.22
C LYS A 46 7.47 10.78 24.50
N GLN A 47 6.96 9.66 24.01
CA GLN A 47 7.54 8.32 24.14
C GLN A 47 8.48 8.01 22.96
N GLY A 48 8.59 8.91 21.98
CA GLY A 48 9.43 8.74 20.78
C GLY A 48 8.75 7.96 19.64
N GLU A 49 7.48 7.58 19.79
CA GLU A 49 6.72 6.81 18.81
C GLU A 49 6.20 7.71 17.68
N LEU A 50 6.18 7.19 16.45
CA LEU A 50 5.58 7.90 15.32
C LEU A 50 4.05 7.92 15.45
N VAL A 51 3.49 9.12 15.36
CA VAL A 51 2.05 9.42 15.44
C VAL A 51 1.67 10.49 14.43
N GLY A 52 0.38 10.59 14.10
CA GLY A 52 -0.17 11.59 13.18
C GLY A 52 -0.98 10.93 12.06
N PHE A 53 -1.73 11.75 11.32
CA PHE A 53 -2.67 11.26 10.31
C PHE A 53 -2.01 10.36 9.25
N GLU A 54 -0.86 10.75 8.70
CA GLU A 54 -0.18 9.98 7.65
C GLU A 54 0.36 8.64 8.19
N ILE A 55 0.78 8.62 9.46
CA ILE A 55 1.21 7.42 10.16
C ILE A 55 0.03 6.45 10.33
N ASP A 56 -1.13 6.97 10.72
CA ASP A 56 -2.32 6.15 10.96
C ASP A 56 -2.88 5.57 9.67
N VAL A 57 -2.88 6.35 8.58
CA VAL A 57 -3.26 5.88 7.24
C VAL A 57 -2.35 4.74 6.79
N ALA A 58 -1.03 4.88 6.93
CA ALA A 58 -0.08 3.85 6.52
C ALA A 58 -0.24 2.56 7.33
N LYS A 59 -0.42 2.67 8.66
CA LYS A 59 -0.71 1.52 9.53
C LYS A 59 -1.99 0.81 9.11
N ARG A 60 -3.07 1.57 8.87
CA ARG A 60 -4.36 1.01 8.47
C ARG A 60 -4.30 0.31 7.12
N LEU A 61 -3.64 0.91 6.13
CA LEU A 61 -3.45 0.28 4.82
C LEU A 61 -2.77 -1.09 4.93
N ALA A 62 -1.75 -1.19 5.77
CA ALA A 62 -1.03 -2.44 5.95
C ALA A 62 -1.84 -3.47 6.74
N GLU A 63 -2.58 -3.04 7.77
CA GLU A 63 -3.51 -3.90 8.50
C GLU A 63 -4.55 -4.52 7.55
N ASP A 64 -5.20 -3.70 6.73
CA ASP A 64 -6.21 -4.15 5.77
C ASP A 64 -5.61 -5.09 4.70
N SER A 65 -4.31 -4.98 4.44
CA SER A 65 -3.58 -5.79 3.45
C SER A 65 -2.84 -7.00 4.06
N GLY A 66 -2.88 -7.19 5.38
CA GLY A 66 -2.14 -8.25 6.08
C GLY A 66 -0.61 -8.06 6.10
N TRP A 67 -0.13 -6.83 5.91
CA TRP A 67 1.29 -6.48 5.93
C TRP A 67 1.72 -5.85 7.25
N LYS A 68 3.03 -5.91 7.54
CA LYS A 68 3.68 -5.04 8.52
C LYS A 68 4.06 -3.71 7.89
N VAL A 69 4.13 -2.64 8.69
CA VAL A 69 4.68 -1.34 8.26
C VAL A 69 6.05 -1.12 8.87
N GLU A 70 7.00 -0.77 8.01
CA GLU A 70 8.30 -0.24 8.38
C GLU A 70 8.37 1.23 7.94
N PHE A 71 8.38 2.16 8.89
CA PHE A 71 8.62 3.56 8.59
C PHE A 71 10.11 3.80 8.40
N VAL A 72 10.47 4.41 7.27
CA VAL A 72 11.85 4.76 6.89
C VAL A 72 11.99 6.28 6.93
N PRO A 73 12.49 6.86 8.05
CA PRO A 73 12.73 8.29 8.14
C PRO A 73 13.69 8.72 7.02
N THR A 74 13.24 9.64 6.17
CA THR A 74 13.98 10.13 5.02
C THR A 74 14.06 11.65 5.11
N ALA A 75 15.26 12.21 4.93
CA ALA A 75 15.46 13.65 4.91
C ALA A 75 14.78 14.25 3.67
N TRP A 76 14.13 15.40 3.82
CA TRP A 76 13.42 16.08 2.71
C TRP A 76 14.33 16.32 1.49
N ASP A 77 15.60 16.66 1.71
CA ASP A 77 16.63 16.82 0.66
C ASP A 77 16.94 15.53 -0.13
N GLY A 78 16.47 14.37 0.35
CA GLY A 78 16.64 13.06 -0.30
C GLY A 78 15.35 12.41 -0.80
N ILE A 79 14.19 13.07 -0.66
CA ILE A 79 12.89 12.55 -1.15
C ILE A 79 12.68 12.93 -2.62
N ILE A 80 13.09 14.13 -3.02
CA ILE A 80 13.11 14.61 -4.41
C ILE A 80 14.37 15.48 -4.55
N PRO A 81 15.35 15.16 -5.44
CA PRO A 81 16.42 16.09 -5.75
C PRO A 81 15.77 17.41 -6.18
N ALA A 82 16.20 18.52 -5.59
CA ALA A 82 15.66 19.86 -5.80
C ALA A 82 15.19 20.09 -7.24
N PHE A 83 14.01 20.73 -7.36
CA PHE A 83 13.33 21.15 -8.59
C PHE A 83 14.20 21.29 -9.84
#